data_AF-A0A0S7WP99-F1
#
_entry.id   AF-A0A0S7WP99-F1
#
_cell.length_a   1.000
_cell.length_b   1.000
_cell.length_c   1.000
_cell.angle_alpha   90.00
_cell.angle_beta   90.00
_cell.angle_gamma   90.00
#
_symmetry.space_group_name_H-M   'P 1'
#
loop_
_entity.id
_entity.type
_entity.pdbx_description
1 polymer ?
#
loop_
_entity_poly.entity_id
_entity_poly.type
_entity_poly.pdbx_seq_one_letter_code
_entity_poly.pdbx_strand_id
1 'polypeptide(L)'
;MAKPGGPGPETDETTKAARLAERMGRIRNKIFVLSGKGGVGKSTVAVNLAVALALAGKEVGLLDVDFHGPSIPKLLKMEDRRAEVAGGTILPVPFDDRLKVISIGFMLTGRDDAVIWRGPMKMQVIRQFLEDVAWGTLDYLVIDSPPGTGDEPLSVAQLIPDVTGAIVVTTPQELSLADVRRCIGFCRRLNLPVLGVIENMSGFVCPNCGERVDIFKTGGGEAMARSAGVPFLGRIPLDARVVATSDAGRPLVISEPHGETTKAFLRIARPIIERDTPHEEPVSLRKESGGMRIALPMANGRLAMHFGHCQEFVFVDVDPQTKGITGKSSEAAPGHQPGLLPRWLAEHGASVIIAGGMGSRAQSLFAQQNIQVVVGAPSLDAESLVQQYVDGVLQPGDNICDH
;
A
#
# COMPACT_ATOMS: atom_id res chain seq x y z
N MET A 1 28.63 -30.61 43.44
CA MET A 1 28.78 -30.05 42.08
C MET A 1 27.39 -29.80 41.53
N ALA A 2 26.95 -28.53 41.51
CA ALA A 2 25.67 -28.14 40.92
C ALA A 2 25.77 -28.18 39.39
N LYS A 3 24.76 -28.74 38.71
CA LYS A 3 24.66 -28.72 37.24
C LYS A 3 24.54 -27.27 36.76
N PRO A 4 25.13 -26.89 35.60
CA PRO A 4 24.92 -25.57 35.04
C PRO A 4 23.44 -25.43 34.65
N GLY A 5 22.79 -24.39 35.17
CA GLY A 5 21.41 -24.06 34.81
C GLY A 5 21.30 -23.78 33.32
N GLY A 6 20.35 -24.43 32.66
CA GLY A 6 19.94 -24.06 31.31
C GLY A 6 19.39 -22.63 31.26
N PRO A 7 19.38 -21.98 30.08
CA PRO A 7 18.86 -20.63 29.93
C PRO A 7 17.42 -20.55 30.45
N GLY A 8 17.16 -19.59 31.34
CA GLY A 8 15.84 -19.37 31.93
C GLY A 8 14.82 -18.84 30.91
N PRO A 9 13.50 -18.89 31.23
CA PRO A 9 12.43 -18.52 30.30
C PRO A 9 12.54 -17.09 29.73
N GLU A 10 13.06 -16.13 30.50
CA GLU A 10 13.27 -14.74 30.03
C GLU A 10 14.32 -14.63 28.91
N THR A 11 15.35 -15.48 28.92
CA THR A 11 16.40 -15.46 27.88
C THR A 11 15.93 -16.07 26.55
N ASP A 12 14.97 -16.99 26.58
CA ASP A 12 14.39 -17.63 25.40
C ASP A 12 13.37 -16.71 24.69
N GLU A 13 12.53 -15.99 25.45
CA GLU A 13 11.59 -15.01 24.89
C GLU A 13 12.28 -13.82 24.21
N THR A 14 13.32 -13.28 24.84
CA THR A 14 14.11 -12.17 24.28
C THR A 14 14.80 -12.58 22.97
N THR A 15 15.28 -13.83 22.90
CA THR A 15 15.90 -14.39 21.69
C THR A 15 14.88 -14.60 20.56
N LYS A 16 13.67 -15.05 20.89
CA LYS A 16 12.57 -15.22 19.92
C LYS A 16 12.09 -13.89 19.35
N ALA A 17 11.90 -12.87 20.19
CA ALA A 17 11.52 -11.53 19.75
C ALA A 17 12.57 -10.90 18.80
N ALA A 18 13.86 -11.10 19.09
CA ALA A 18 14.94 -10.63 18.22
C ALA A 18 14.92 -11.33 16.86
N ARG A 19 14.71 -12.65 16.82
CA ARG A 19 14.58 -13.41 15.56
C ARG A 19 13.37 -12.95 14.75
N LEU A 20 12.23 -12.74 15.40
CA LEU A 20 11.02 -12.22 14.73
C LEU A 20 11.28 -10.87 14.07
N ALA A 21 11.89 -9.93 14.83
CA ALA A 21 12.24 -8.60 14.32
C ALA A 21 13.23 -8.69 13.16
N GLU A 22 14.24 -9.55 13.25
CA GLU A 22 15.21 -9.75 12.17
C GLU A 22 14.54 -10.33 10.91
N ARG A 23 13.72 -11.37 11.05
CA ARG A 23 13.02 -12.01 9.93
C ARG A 23 12.06 -11.06 9.25
N MET A 24 11.19 -10.41 10.03
CA MET A 24 10.20 -9.47 9.51
C MET A 24 10.86 -8.17 9.02
N GLY A 25 12.04 -7.81 9.52
CA GLY A 25 12.83 -6.66 9.06
C GLY A 25 13.40 -6.83 7.65
N ARG A 26 13.56 -8.08 7.17
CA ARG A 26 13.99 -8.38 5.78
C ARG A 26 12.85 -8.34 4.76
N ILE A 27 11.64 -8.06 5.21
CA ILE A 27 10.44 -8.00 4.39
C ILE A 27 10.01 -6.54 4.30
N ARG A 28 10.09 -5.97 3.11
CA ARG A 28 9.85 -4.53 2.92
C ARG A 28 8.38 -4.17 3.10
N ASN A 29 7.48 -4.91 2.47
CA ASN A 29 6.03 -4.67 2.58
C ASN A 29 5.31 -5.87 3.17
N LYS A 30 4.53 -5.67 4.25
CA LYS A 30 3.64 -6.70 4.81
C LYS A 30 2.19 -6.28 4.60
N ILE A 31 1.45 -7.07 3.83
CA ILE A 31 0.08 -6.77 3.42
C ILE A 31 -0.86 -7.83 3.95
N PHE A 32 -1.78 -7.41 4.82
CA PHE A 32 -2.88 -8.26 5.27
C PHE A 32 -3.99 -8.29 4.24
N VAL A 33 -4.51 -9.48 3.93
CA VAL A 33 -5.75 -9.64 3.18
C VAL A 33 -6.83 -10.09 4.16
N LEU A 34 -7.78 -9.20 4.43
CA LEU A 34 -8.85 -9.38 5.41
C LEU A 34 -10.20 -9.52 4.74
N SER A 35 -11.14 -10.22 5.38
CA SER A 35 -12.55 -10.18 5.02
C SER A 35 -13.41 -10.25 6.27
N GLY A 36 -14.61 -9.67 6.24
CA GLY A 36 -15.48 -9.72 7.42
C GLY A 36 -16.32 -10.99 7.54
N LYS A 37 -16.41 -11.79 6.47
CA LYS A 37 -17.08 -13.09 6.44
C LYS A 37 -16.31 -14.10 5.58
N GLY A 38 -16.61 -15.39 5.78
CA GLY A 38 -16.15 -16.47 4.91
C GLY A 38 -16.84 -16.44 3.54
N GLY A 39 -16.22 -17.06 2.54
CA GLY A 39 -16.83 -17.25 1.20
C GLY A 39 -16.79 -16.04 0.26
N VAL A 40 -16.20 -14.91 0.64
CA VAL A 40 -16.04 -13.73 -0.26
C VAL A 40 -14.91 -13.86 -1.29
N GLY A 41 -14.17 -14.99 -1.27
CA GLY A 41 -13.02 -15.21 -2.15
C GLY A 41 -11.72 -14.52 -1.70
N LYS A 42 -11.56 -14.25 -0.40
CA LYS A 42 -10.35 -13.65 0.21
C LYS A 42 -9.06 -14.36 -0.23
N SER A 43 -8.98 -15.68 -0.08
CA SER A 43 -7.80 -16.47 -0.44
C SER A 43 -7.51 -16.44 -1.94
N THR A 44 -8.55 -16.45 -2.77
CA THR A 44 -8.40 -16.29 -4.23
C THR A 44 -7.82 -14.93 -4.59
N VAL A 45 -8.25 -13.88 -3.90
CA VAL A 45 -7.70 -12.52 -4.07
C VAL A 45 -6.25 -12.47 -3.58
N ALA A 46 -5.93 -13.05 -2.42
CA ALA A 46 -4.57 -13.10 -1.89
C ALA A 46 -3.60 -13.81 -2.85
N VAL A 47 -3.99 -14.97 -3.38
CA VAL A 47 -3.21 -15.73 -4.37
C VAL A 47 -2.96 -14.92 -5.63
N ASN A 48 -4.01 -14.39 -6.26
CA ASN A 48 -3.85 -13.67 -7.53
C ASN A 48 -3.11 -12.33 -7.34
N LEU A 49 -3.24 -11.68 -6.18
CA LEU A 49 -2.41 -10.52 -5.83
C LEU A 49 -0.93 -10.90 -5.69
N ALA A 50 -0.61 -11.96 -4.95
CA ALA A 50 0.77 -12.42 -4.78
C ALA A 50 1.42 -12.80 -6.11
N VAL A 51 0.67 -13.50 -6.98
CA VAL A 51 1.14 -13.84 -8.32
C VAL A 51 1.30 -12.60 -9.21
N ALA A 52 0.37 -11.63 -9.15
CA ALA A 52 0.49 -10.39 -9.92
C ALA A 52 1.73 -9.57 -9.49
N LEU A 53 2.07 -9.55 -8.19
CA LEU A 53 3.29 -8.93 -7.68
C LEU A 53 4.54 -9.66 -8.19
N ALA A 54 4.55 -10.99 -8.16
CA ALA A 54 5.67 -11.79 -8.67
C ALA A 54 5.88 -11.60 -10.19
N LEU A 55 4.80 -11.56 -10.96
CA LEU A 55 4.83 -11.26 -12.41
C LEU A 55 5.33 -9.84 -12.70
N ALA A 56 5.16 -8.89 -11.76
CA ALA A 56 5.75 -7.56 -11.83
C ALA A 56 7.24 -7.52 -11.41
N GLY A 57 7.87 -8.68 -11.22
CA GLY A 57 9.30 -8.82 -10.93
C GLY A 57 9.66 -8.64 -9.45
N LYS A 58 8.69 -8.72 -8.54
CA LYS A 58 8.90 -8.59 -7.10
C LYS A 58 9.19 -9.93 -6.43
N GLU A 59 10.00 -9.93 -5.39
CA GLU A 59 10.20 -11.09 -4.50
C GLU A 59 9.04 -11.19 -3.50
N VAL A 60 8.26 -12.27 -3.56
CA VAL A 60 6.98 -12.39 -2.86
C VAL A 60 6.91 -13.63 -1.97
N GLY A 61 6.47 -13.43 -0.73
CA GLY A 61 5.99 -14.48 0.15
C GLY A 61 4.46 -14.47 0.23
N LEU A 62 3.84 -15.65 0.22
CA LEU A 62 2.43 -15.84 0.53
C LEU A 62 2.30 -16.70 1.79
N LEU A 63 1.74 -16.12 2.85
CA LEU A 63 1.53 -16.76 4.13
C LEU A 63 0.04 -16.98 4.38
N ASP A 64 -0.36 -18.24 4.45
CA ASP A 64 -1.70 -18.68 4.80
C ASP A 64 -1.79 -18.96 6.30
N VAL A 65 -2.56 -18.12 7.02
CA VAL A 65 -2.84 -18.28 8.45
C VAL A 65 -4.31 -18.63 8.69
N ASP A 66 -5.04 -19.09 7.67
CA ASP A 66 -6.43 -19.56 7.81
C ASP A 66 -6.49 -21.05 8.23
N PHE A 67 -6.36 -21.28 9.54
CA PHE A 67 -6.33 -22.63 10.14
C PHE A 67 -7.61 -23.45 9.95
N HIS A 68 -8.74 -22.80 9.68
CA HIS A 68 -10.04 -23.48 9.59
C HIS A 68 -10.31 -24.08 8.21
N GLY A 69 -9.62 -23.59 7.18
CA GLY A 69 -9.82 -24.02 5.81
C GLY A 69 -8.70 -23.52 4.91
N PRO A 70 -7.47 -24.03 5.07
CA PRO A 70 -6.33 -23.58 4.29
C PRO A 70 -6.59 -23.81 2.81
N SER A 71 -6.89 -22.72 2.11
CA SER A 71 -7.33 -22.75 0.72
C SER A 71 -6.15 -22.60 -0.25
N ILE A 72 -5.05 -22.02 0.21
CA ILE A 72 -3.91 -21.66 -0.65
C ILE A 72 -3.23 -22.88 -1.27
N PRO A 73 -2.91 -23.97 -0.53
CA PRO A 73 -2.32 -25.16 -1.14
C PRO A 73 -3.18 -25.71 -2.28
N LYS A 74 -4.51 -25.71 -2.11
CA LYS A 74 -5.44 -26.18 -3.15
C LYS A 74 -5.51 -25.24 -4.35
N LEU A 75 -5.60 -23.93 -4.12
CA LEU A 75 -5.65 -22.92 -5.20
C LEU A 75 -4.39 -22.91 -6.08
N LEU A 76 -3.25 -23.32 -5.52
CA LEU A 76 -1.96 -23.42 -6.22
C LEU A 76 -1.62 -24.86 -6.65
N LYS A 77 -2.49 -25.83 -6.35
CA LYS A 77 -2.31 -27.27 -6.59
C LYS A 77 -1.02 -27.85 -5.99
N MET A 78 -0.74 -27.45 -4.75
CA MET A 78 0.42 -27.80 -3.94
C MET A 78 0.07 -28.70 -2.75
N GLU A 79 -1.10 -29.33 -2.71
CA GLU A 79 -1.55 -30.14 -1.56
C GLU A 79 -0.64 -31.35 -1.24
N ASP A 80 0.10 -31.83 -2.25
CA ASP A 80 1.07 -32.92 -2.10
C ASP A 80 2.46 -32.44 -1.67
N ARG A 81 2.67 -31.13 -1.60
CA ARG A 81 3.92 -30.54 -1.12
C ARG A 81 3.94 -30.54 0.40
N ARG A 82 5.13 -30.62 0.98
CA ARG A 82 5.37 -30.51 2.40
C ARG A 82 6.45 -29.45 2.63
N ALA A 83 6.32 -28.70 3.71
CA ALA A 83 7.35 -27.78 4.14
C ALA A 83 8.49 -28.58 4.78
N GLU A 84 9.71 -28.37 4.32
CA GLU A 84 10.88 -29.00 4.92
C GLU A 84 11.30 -28.24 6.17
N VAL A 85 11.66 -28.98 7.22
CA VAL A 85 12.19 -28.41 8.46
C VAL A 85 13.63 -28.88 8.63
N ALA A 86 14.57 -27.96 8.54
CA ALA A 86 16.00 -28.25 8.66
C ALA A 86 16.60 -27.41 9.80
N GLY A 87 17.11 -28.07 10.84
CA GLY A 87 17.78 -27.39 11.97
C GLY A 87 16.89 -26.38 12.72
N GLY A 88 15.58 -26.62 12.78
CA GLY A 88 14.61 -25.70 13.39
C GLY A 88 14.18 -24.52 12.50
N THR A 89 14.68 -24.45 11.26
CA THR A 89 14.24 -23.48 10.25
C THR A 89 13.24 -24.14 9.31
N ILE A 90 12.14 -23.46 8.99
CA ILE A 90 11.13 -23.91 8.05
C ILE A 90 11.46 -23.34 6.67
N LEU A 91 11.58 -24.19 5.66
CA LEU A 91 11.80 -23.77 4.28
C LEU A 91 10.44 -23.52 3.60
N PRO A 92 10.19 -22.30 3.07
CA PRO A 92 8.96 -22.04 2.35
C PRO A 92 8.94 -22.81 1.03
N VAL A 93 7.76 -23.28 0.62
CA VAL A 93 7.63 -24.09 -0.59
C VAL A 93 7.60 -23.15 -1.82
N PRO A 94 8.53 -23.29 -2.77
CA PRO A 94 8.51 -22.45 -3.98
C PRO A 94 7.32 -22.84 -4.86
N PHE A 95 6.53 -21.83 -5.24
CA PHE A 95 5.53 -21.94 -6.31
C PHE A 95 6.17 -21.66 -7.67
N ASP A 96 6.98 -20.58 -7.75
CA ASP A 96 7.85 -20.25 -8.88
C ASP A 96 9.16 -19.63 -8.36
N ASP A 97 9.96 -19.03 -9.26
CA ASP A 97 11.26 -18.43 -8.94
C ASP A 97 11.17 -17.25 -7.95
N ARG A 98 10.03 -16.55 -7.89
CA ARG A 98 9.84 -15.30 -7.14
C ARG A 98 8.72 -15.36 -6.09
N LEU A 99 7.89 -16.40 -6.12
CA LEU A 99 6.79 -16.62 -5.19
C LEU A 99 7.04 -17.87 -4.33
N LYS A 100 7.14 -17.64 -3.03
CA LYS A 100 7.28 -18.68 -2.00
C LYS A 100 6.04 -18.75 -1.14
N VAL A 101 5.64 -19.94 -0.72
CA VAL A 101 4.37 -20.17 -0.01
C VAL A 101 4.62 -20.90 1.30
N ILE A 102 3.96 -20.45 2.36
CA ILE A 102 3.74 -21.22 3.58
C ILE A 102 2.26 -21.27 3.88
N SER A 103 1.79 -22.47 4.17
CA SER A 103 0.44 -22.71 4.67
C SER A 103 0.49 -23.80 5.71
N ILE A 104 -0.43 -23.72 6.66
CA ILE A 104 -0.66 -24.80 7.60
C ILE A 104 -0.99 -26.13 6.89
N GLY A 105 -1.60 -26.07 5.70
CA GLY A 105 -1.90 -27.25 4.89
C GLY A 105 -0.67 -28.07 4.50
N PHE A 106 0.54 -27.48 4.49
CA PHE A 106 1.79 -28.21 4.22
C PHE A 106 2.29 -29.01 5.43
N MET A 107 1.75 -28.76 6.62
CA MET A 107 2.10 -29.47 7.87
C MET A 107 1.10 -30.58 8.20
N LEU A 108 -0.03 -30.64 7.51
CA LEU A 108 -1.06 -31.66 7.72
C LEU A 108 -0.68 -32.97 7.03
N THR A 109 -0.85 -34.08 7.75
CA THR A 109 -0.52 -35.42 7.25
C THR A 109 -1.63 -36.01 6.40
N GLY A 110 -2.91 -35.76 6.72
CA GLY A 110 -4.08 -36.20 5.95
C GLY A 110 -4.83 -35.04 5.27
N ARG A 111 -5.35 -35.28 4.06
CA ARG A 111 -6.13 -34.29 3.29
C ARG A 111 -7.50 -33.96 3.92
N ASP A 112 -8.05 -34.86 4.73
CA ASP A 112 -9.36 -34.76 5.37
C ASP A 112 -9.27 -34.62 6.90
N ASP A 113 -8.06 -34.43 7.45
CA ASP A 113 -7.89 -34.27 8.89
C ASP A 113 -8.53 -32.95 9.32
N ALA A 114 -9.65 -33.03 10.04
CA ALA A 114 -10.26 -31.85 10.66
C ALA A 114 -9.29 -31.29 11.71
N VAL A 115 -8.72 -30.12 11.42
CA VAL A 115 -7.75 -29.44 12.29
C VAL A 115 -8.48 -28.81 13.48
N ILE A 116 -8.69 -29.58 14.54
CA ILE A 116 -9.28 -29.09 15.79
C ILE A 116 -8.18 -28.58 16.71
N TRP A 117 -7.64 -27.40 16.40
CA TRP A 117 -6.58 -26.79 17.19
C TRP A 117 -7.13 -25.75 18.16
N ARG A 118 -6.69 -25.83 19.42
CA ARG A 118 -7.03 -24.83 20.44
C ARG A 118 -6.29 -23.52 20.15
N GLY A 119 -6.91 -22.38 20.47
CA GLY A 119 -6.36 -21.04 20.19
C GLY A 119 -4.86 -20.86 20.50
N PRO A 120 -4.37 -21.25 21.68
CA PRO A 120 -2.95 -21.13 22.02
C PRO A 120 -2.00 -21.89 21.07
N MET A 121 -2.41 -23.07 20.58
CA MET A 121 -1.61 -23.85 19.63
C MET A 121 -1.54 -23.15 18.27
N LYS A 122 -2.67 -22.60 17.80
CA LYS A 122 -2.68 -21.81 16.56
C LYS A 122 -1.71 -20.63 16.67
N MET A 123 -1.73 -19.91 17.78
CA MET A 123 -0.85 -18.77 18.02
C MET A 123 0.63 -19.16 18.03
N GLN A 124 0.95 -20.29 18.65
CA GLN A 124 2.32 -20.80 18.63
C GLN A 124 2.78 -21.11 17.21
N VAL A 125 1.94 -21.70 16.37
CA VAL A 125 2.30 -22.02 14.98
C VAL A 125 2.40 -20.76 14.10
N ILE A 126 1.50 -19.79 14.26
CA ILE A 126 1.62 -18.49 13.58
C ILE A 126 2.95 -17.84 13.95
N ARG A 127 3.25 -17.75 15.25
CA ARG A 127 4.51 -17.21 15.74
C ARG A 127 5.70 -17.95 15.13
N GLN A 128 5.65 -19.28 15.11
CA GLN A 128 6.68 -20.10 14.49
C GLN A 128 6.85 -19.80 12.99
N PHE A 129 5.77 -19.61 12.24
CA PHE A 129 5.85 -19.23 10.83
C PHE A 129 6.47 -17.86 10.60
N LEU A 130 6.29 -16.93 11.53
CA LEU A 130 6.90 -15.60 11.47
C LEU A 130 8.37 -15.62 11.93
N GLU A 131 8.73 -16.48 12.88
CA GLU A 131 10.07 -16.56 13.48
C GLU A 131 11.04 -17.49 12.71
N ASP A 132 10.55 -18.65 12.26
CA ASP A 132 11.41 -19.75 11.81
C ASP A 132 11.39 -19.96 10.30
N VAL A 133 10.47 -19.33 9.56
CA VAL A 133 10.44 -19.46 8.09
C VAL A 133 11.57 -18.66 7.46
N ALA A 134 12.38 -19.34 6.65
CA ALA A 134 13.45 -18.73 5.87
C ALA A 134 12.92 -18.06 4.59
N TRP A 135 12.14 -16.98 4.75
CA TRP A 135 11.63 -16.19 3.62
C TRP A 135 12.75 -15.64 2.72
N GLY A 136 13.89 -15.28 3.32
CA GLY A 136 14.95 -14.53 2.66
C GLY A 136 14.66 -13.03 2.72
N THR A 137 15.08 -12.30 1.69
CA THR A 137 14.69 -10.91 1.47
C THR A 137 13.46 -10.89 0.57
N LEU A 138 12.40 -10.20 0.97
CA LEU A 138 11.17 -10.08 0.19
C LEU A 138 10.79 -8.62 -0.01
N ASP A 139 10.29 -8.29 -1.20
CA ASP A 139 9.62 -7.03 -1.46
C ASP A 139 8.22 -7.03 -0.80
N TYR A 140 7.52 -8.17 -0.85
CA TYR A 140 6.17 -8.32 -0.31
C TYR A 140 5.96 -9.63 0.44
N LEU A 141 5.29 -9.55 1.59
CA LEU A 141 4.63 -10.67 2.25
C LEU A 141 3.12 -10.44 2.24
N VAL A 142 2.40 -11.25 1.47
CA VAL A 142 0.94 -11.27 1.44
C VAL A 142 0.44 -12.27 2.48
N ILE A 143 -0.41 -11.82 3.40
CA ILE A 143 -0.88 -12.60 4.54
C ILE A 143 -2.38 -12.84 4.39
N ASP A 144 -2.76 -14.08 4.06
CA ASP A 144 -4.15 -14.50 3.98
C ASP A 144 -4.68 -14.82 5.38
N SER A 145 -5.43 -13.88 5.96
CA SER A 145 -5.91 -13.95 7.34
C SER A 145 -7.20 -14.75 7.46
N PRO A 146 -7.54 -15.38 8.60
CA PRO A 146 -8.88 -15.95 8.81
C PRO A 146 -10.00 -14.93 8.56
N PRO A 147 -11.21 -15.37 8.18
CA PRO A 147 -12.35 -14.47 8.03
C PRO A 147 -12.77 -13.88 9.39
N GLY A 148 -13.27 -12.64 9.35
CA GLY A 148 -13.78 -11.92 10.51
C GLY A 148 -12.74 -11.01 11.17
N THR A 149 -13.08 -10.54 12.36
CA THR A 149 -12.24 -9.66 13.20
C THR A 149 -12.04 -10.28 14.58
N GLY A 150 -11.83 -11.61 14.61
CA GLY A 150 -11.63 -12.39 15.84
C GLY A 150 -10.20 -12.32 16.35
N ASP A 151 -9.86 -13.24 17.26
CA ASP A 151 -8.56 -13.27 17.95
C ASP A 151 -7.40 -13.64 17.02
N GLU A 152 -7.63 -14.45 15.98
CA GLU A 152 -6.56 -14.88 15.09
C GLU A 152 -6.00 -13.76 14.22
N PRO A 153 -6.78 -12.98 13.43
CA PRO A 153 -6.27 -11.82 12.71
C PRO A 153 -5.63 -10.78 13.64
N LEU A 154 -6.19 -10.60 14.85
CA LEU A 154 -5.66 -9.68 15.87
C LEU A 154 -4.24 -10.08 16.26
N SER A 155 -4.05 -11.35 16.59
CA SER A 155 -2.78 -11.84 17.08
C SER A 155 -1.69 -11.78 16.01
N VAL A 156 -2.02 -12.12 14.75
CA VAL A 156 -1.07 -11.98 13.63
C VAL A 156 -0.67 -10.51 13.45
N ALA A 157 -1.63 -9.58 13.50
CA ALA A 157 -1.38 -8.15 13.37
C ALA A 157 -0.55 -7.57 14.53
N GLN A 158 -0.67 -8.13 15.75
CA GLN A 158 0.14 -7.71 16.90
C GLN A 158 1.56 -8.30 16.90
N LEU A 159 1.76 -9.46 16.27
CA LEU A 159 3.07 -10.10 16.19
C LEU A 159 3.95 -9.51 15.10
N ILE A 160 3.37 -9.07 13.98
CA ILE A 160 4.15 -8.56 12.84
C ILE A 160 4.44 -7.07 13.05
N PRO A 161 5.72 -6.67 13.19
CA PRO A 161 6.10 -5.27 13.24
C PRO A 161 6.01 -4.60 11.87
N ASP A 162 5.78 -3.28 11.87
CA ASP A 162 5.84 -2.42 10.69
C ASP A 162 4.99 -2.91 9.51
N VAL A 163 3.73 -3.22 9.80
CA VAL A 163 2.78 -3.65 8.78
C VAL A 163 2.47 -2.49 7.84
N THR A 164 2.62 -2.72 6.53
CA THR A 164 2.36 -1.71 5.49
C THR A 164 0.89 -1.33 5.43
N GLY A 165 0.01 -2.33 5.58
CA GLY A 165 -1.42 -2.11 5.68
C GLY A 165 -2.26 -3.35 5.37
N ALA A 166 -3.56 -3.14 5.28
CA ALA A 166 -4.56 -4.15 4.98
C ALA A 166 -5.37 -3.83 3.73
N ILE A 167 -5.66 -4.89 2.98
CA ILE A 167 -6.64 -4.92 1.91
C ILE A 167 -7.88 -5.63 2.43
N VAL A 168 -9.04 -5.01 2.28
CA VAL A 168 -10.31 -5.61 2.73
C VAL A 168 -11.11 -6.11 1.53
N VAL A 169 -11.38 -7.41 1.52
CA VAL A 169 -12.15 -8.09 0.47
C VAL A 169 -13.61 -8.19 0.88
N THR A 170 -14.51 -7.82 -0.03
CA THR A 170 -15.96 -7.88 0.17
C THR A 170 -16.70 -8.33 -1.08
N THR A 171 -18.01 -8.49 -0.96
CA THR A 171 -18.93 -8.75 -2.07
C THR A 171 -19.96 -7.62 -2.18
N PRO A 172 -20.58 -7.39 -3.35
CA PRO A 172 -21.54 -6.30 -3.55
C PRO A 172 -22.82 -6.38 -2.69
N GLN A 173 -23.13 -7.55 -2.13
CA GLN A 173 -24.36 -7.80 -1.37
C GLN A 173 -24.44 -6.91 -0.11
N GLU A 174 -25.64 -6.40 0.19
CA GLU A 174 -25.87 -5.45 1.29
C GLU A 174 -25.49 -6.03 2.68
N LEU A 175 -25.66 -7.35 2.89
CA LEU A 175 -25.25 -8.00 4.15
C LEU A 175 -23.74 -7.89 4.41
N SER A 176 -22.89 -7.84 3.37
CA SER A 176 -21.44 -7.71 3.54
C SER A 176 -20.97 -6.29 3.88
N LEU A 177 -21.82 -5.26 3.81
CA LEU A 177 -21.37 -3.89 4.09
C LEU A 177 -21.12 -3.64 5.58
N ALA A 178 -21.93 -4.25 6.44
CA ALA A 178 -21.71 -4.20 7.89
C ALA A 178 -20.39 -4.87 8.29
N ASP A 179 -20.08 -5.99 7.63
CA ASP A 179 -18.87 -6.76 7.84
C ASP A 179 -17.62 -5.95 7.46
N VAL A 180 -17.65 -5.21 6.35
CA VAL A 180 -16.51 -4.36 5.98
C VAL A 180 -16.31 -3.21 6.94
N ARG A 181 -17.39 -2.56 7.41
CA ARG A 181 -17.27 -1.51 8.43
C ARG A 181 -16.61 -2.03 9.71
N ARG A 182 -16.93 -3.26 10.13
CA ARG A 182 -16.26 -3.93 11.26
C ARG A 182 -14.79 -4.17 10.96
N CYS A 183 -14.43 -4.69 9.79
CA CYS A 183 -13.03 -4.86 9.38
C CYS A 183 -12.24 -3.55 9.35
N ILE A 184 -12.82 -2.46 8.83
CA ILE A 184 -12.16 -1.15 8.83
C ILE A 184 -12.00 -0.63 10.27
N GLY A 185 -13.03 -0.79 11.11
CA GLY A 185 -12.95 -0.46 12.53
C GLY A 185 -11.86 -1.25 13.26
N PHE A 186 -11.72 -2.53 12.95
CA PHE A 186 -10.66 -3.39 13.44
C PHE A 186 -9.27 -2.88 13.01
N CYS A 187 -9.09 -2.56 11.72
CA CYS A 187 -7.83 -1.99 11.22
C CYS A 187 -7.47 -0.69 11.97
N ARG A 188 -8.44 0.21 12.16
CA ARG A 188 -8.25 1.47 12.92
C ARG A 188 -7.81 1.23 14.35
N ARG A 189 -8.41 0.26 15.05
CA ARG A 189 -8.05 -0.07 16.44
C ARG A 189 -6.62 -0.60 16.57
N LEU A 190 -6.11 -1.24 15.52
CA LEU A 190 -4.75 -1.77 15.47
C LEU A 190 -3.76 -0.82 14.80
N ASN A 191 -4.16 0.42 14.52
CA ASN A 191 -3.37 1.39 13.76
C ASN A 191 -2.85 0.83 12.42
N LEU A 192 -3.62 -0.09 11.82
CA LEU A 192 -3.29 -0.75 10.57
C LEU A 192 -3.85 0.08 9.40
N PRO A 193 -3.02 0.66 8.52
CA PRO A 193 -3.50 1.44 7.39
C PRO A 193 -4.34 0.58 6.44
N VAL A 194 -5.53 1.06 6.05
CA VAL A 194 -6.33 0.38 5.02
C VAL A 194 -5.82 0.84 3.65
N LEU A 195 -5.08 -0.04 2.95
CA LEU A 195 -4.57 0.20 1.60
C LEU A 195 -5.71 0.30 0.58
N GLY A 196 -6.80 -0.43 0.84
CA GLY A 196 -8.07 -0.19 0.20
C GLY A 196 -9.01 -1.39 0.24
N VAL A 197 -10.18 -1.21 -0.38
CA VAL A 197 -11.26 -2.19 -0.43
C VAL A 197 -11.35 -2.77 -1.85
N ILE A 198 -11.48 -4.09 -1.93
CA ILE A 198 -11.74 -4.84 -3.17
C ILE A 198 -13.16 -5.40 -3.11
N GLU A 199 -13.97 -5.06 -4.10
CA GLU A 199 -15.29 -5.69 -4.29
C GLU A 199 -15.15 -6.89 -5.24
N ASN A 200 -15.06 -8.09 -4.67
CA ASN A 200 -14.99 -9.34 -5.40
C ASN A 200 -16.39 -9.83 -5.82
N MET A 201 -16.45 -10.71 -6.82
CA MET A 201 -17.69 -11.27 -7.37
C MET A 201 -18.67 -10.17 -7.88
N SER A 202 -18.13 -9.08 -8.41
CA SER A 202 -18.89 -7.91 -8.88
C SER A 202 -19.17 -7.99 -10.38
N GLY A 203 -20.36 -8.49 -10.72
CA GLY A 203 -20.74 -8.86 -12.08
C GLY A 203 -20.16 -10.21 -12.48
N PHE A 204 -20.32 -10.58 -13.75
CA PHE A 204 -19.99 -11.89 -14.30
C PHE A 204 -19.50 -11.76 -15.74
N VAL A 205 -18.39 -12.41 -16.07
CA VAL A 205 -17.87 -12.45 -17.45
C VAL A 205 -18.50 -13.64 -18.17
N CYS A 206 -19.28 -13.35 -19.22
CA CYS A 206 -19.88 -14.39 -20.05
C CYS A 206 -18.77 -15.21 -20.74
N PRO A 207 -18.73 -16.54 -20.56
CA PRO A 207 -17.67 -17.37 -21.15
C PRO A 207 -17.76 -17.48 -22.68
N ASN A 208 -18.91 -17.15 -23.28
CA ASN A 208 -19.12 -17.26 -24.72
C ASN A 208 -18.76 -15.97 -25.48
N CYS A 209 -19.14 -14.80 -24.96
CA CYS A 209 -18.92 -13.51 -25.64
C CYS A 209 -17.94 -12.57 -24.92
N GLY A 210 -17.50 -12.90 -23.69
CA GLY A 210 -16.62 -12.05 -22.90
C GLY A 210 -17.28 -10.80 -22.30
N GLU A 211 -18.58 -10.59 -22.55
CA GLU A 211 -19.33 -9.46 -22.02
C GLU A 211 -19.54 -9.57 -20.50
N ARG A 212 -19.45 -8.43 -19.81
CA ARG A 212 -19.69 -8.36 -18.36
C ARG A 212 -21.16 -8.08 -18.08
N VAL A 213 -21.79 -8.97 -17.32
CA VAL A 213 -23.19 -8.88 -16.89
C VAL A 213 -23.24 -8.69 -15.38
N ASP A 214 -23.94 -7.67 -14.90
CA ASP A 214 -24.15 -7.47 -13.47
C ASP A 214 -25.27 -8.39 -12.95
N ILE A 215 -24.90 -9.56 -12.41
CA ILE A 215 -25.85 -10.56 -11.84
C ILE A 215 -26.54 -10.02 -10.58
N PHE A 216 -25.83 -9.23 -9.80
CA PHE A 216 -26.33 -8.58 -8.57
C PHE A 216 -26.06 -7.08 -8.65
N LYS A 217 -26.63 -6.30 -7.71
CA LYS A 217 -26.24 -4.89 -7.52
C LYS A 217 -24.71 -4.78 -7.41
N THR A 218 -24.12 -3.74 -7.98
CA THR A 218 -22.68 -3.47 -7.90
C THR A 218 -22.39 -2.15 -7.20
N GLY A 219 -21.16 -1.95 -6.71
CA GLY A 219 -20.71 -0.68 -6.13
C GLY A 219 -21.03 -0.46 -4.66
N GLY A 220 -21.58 -1.47 -3.97
CA GLY A 220 -21.78 -1.42 -2.52
C GLY A 220 -20.46 -1.26 -1.76
N GLY A 221 -19.42 -1.99 -2.17
CA GLY A 221 -18.08 -1.90 -1.62
C GLY A 221 -17.42 -0.55 -1.87
N GLU A 222 -17.63 0.05 -3.05
CA GLU A 222 -17.11 1.38 -3.39
C GLU A 222 -17.79 2.48 -2.57
N ALA A 223 -19.12 2.46 -2.48
CA ALA A 223 -19.87 3.42 -1.68
C ALA A 223 -19.49 3.33 -0.20
N MET A 224 -19.31 2.10 0.31
CA MET A 224 -18.85 1.88 1.67
C MET A 224 -17.42 2.40 1.87
N ALA A 225 -16.47 2.12 0.96
CA ALA A 225 -15.10 2.61 1.05
C ALA A 225 -15.06 4.15 1.12
N ARG A 226 -15.87 4.81 0.27
CA ARG A 226 -16.05 6.26 0.27
C ARG A 226 -16.60 6.78 1.60
N SER A 227 -17.69 6.18 2.11
CA SER A 227 -18.27 6.58 3.40
C SER A 227 -17.33 6.36 4.58
N ALA A 228 -16.48 5.33 4.51
CA ALA A 228 -15.48 5.05 5.51
C ALA A 228 -14.20 5.88 5.34
N GLY A 229 -14.05 6.65 4.26
CA GLY A 229 -12.86 7.45 3.98
C GLY A 229 -11.61 6.62 3.71
N VAL A 230 -11.76 5.44 3.09
CA VAL A 230 -10.64 4.56 2.71
C VAL A 230 -10.60 4.35 1.19
N PRO A 231 -9.44 4.01 0.60
CA PRO A 231 -9.32 3.81 -0.84
C PRO A 231 -10.18 2.65 -1.34
N PHE A 232 -10.65 2.74 -2.58
CA PHE A 232 -11.28 1.65 -3.31
C PHE A 232 -10.34 1.19 -4.42
N LEU A 233 -9.88 -0.06 -4.36
CA LEU A 233 -8.89 -0.58 -5.31
C LEU A 233 -9.52 -1.08 -6.62
N GLY A 234 -10.78 -1.52 -6.55
CA GLY A 234 -11.52 -1.92 -7.74
C GLY A 234 -12.47 -3.08 -7.52
N ARG A 235 -12.98 -3.58 -8.65
CA ARG A 235 -13.96 -4.65 -8.74
C ARG A 235 -13.37 -5.84 -9.48
N ILE A 236 -13.62 -7.05 -8.98
CA ILE A 236 -13.26 -8.31 -9.65
C ILE A 236 -14.56 -9.02 -10.01
N PRO A 237 -14.81 -9.32 -11.29
CA PRO A 237 -16.03 -10.03 -11.68
C PRO A 237 -15.97 -11.53 -11.35
N LEU A 238 -17.13 -12.17 -11.28
CA LEU A 238 -17.24 -13.62 -11.35
C LEU A 238 -16.78 -14.10 -12.73
N ASP A 239 -15.91 -15.09 -12.74
CA ASP A 239 -15.39 -15.66 -13.97
C ASP A 239 -15.17 -17.15 -13.76
N ALA A 240 -15.87 -17.97 -14.54
CA ALA A 240 -15.81 -19.43 -14.43
C ALA A 240 -14.38 -19.96 -14.64
N ARG A 241 -13.55 -19.23 -15.38
CA ARG A 241 -12.15 -19.59 -15.60
C ARG A 241 -11.33 -19.50 -14.32
N VAL A 242 -11.69 -18.66 -13.34
CA VAL A 242 -10.96 -18.60 -12.05
C VAL A 242 -11.00 -19.95 -11.34
N VAL A 243 -12.15 -20.63 -11.35
CA VAL A 243 -12.29 -21.95 -10.74
C VAL A 243 -11.46 -22.97 -11.51
N ALA A 244 -11.66 -23.05 -12.83
CA ALA A 244 -10.94 -24.01 -13.69
C ALA A 244 -9.41 -23.85 -13.62
N THR A 245 -8.92 -22.60 -13.60
CA THR A 245 -7.49 -22.28 -13.53
C THR A 245 -6.90 -22.57 -12.15
N SER A 246 -7.68 -22.37 -11.07
CA SER A 246 -7.29 -22.77 -9.72
C SER A 246 -7.22 -24.29 -9.57
N ASP A 247 -8.21 -25.02 -10.10
CA ASP A 247 -8.20 -26.50 -10.10
C ASP A 247 -7.01 -27.07 -10.91
N ALA A 248 -6.56 -26.33 -11.92
CA ALA A 248 -5.36 -26.65 -12.70
C ALA A 248 -4.04 -26.24 -12.02
N GLY A 249 -4.08 -25.50 -10.91
CA GLY A 249 -2.88 -25.01 -10.20
C GLY A 249 -2.15 -23.87 -10.90
N ARG A 250 -2.81 -23.19 -11.83
CA ARG A 250 -2.23 -22.07 -12.58
C ARG A 250 -3.15 -20.86 -12.46
N PRO A 251 -2.95 -19.99 -11.45
CA PRO A 251 -3.78 -18.83 -11.22
C PRO A 251 -4.10 -18.04 -12.49
N LEU A 252 -5.31 -17.49 -12.55
CA LEU A 252 -5.88 -16.87 -13.76
C LEU A 252 -4.97 -15.80 -14.37
N VAL A 253 -4.29 -15.01 -13.53
CA VAL A 253 -3.37 -13.96 -13.99
C VAL A 253 -2.20 -14.49 -14.84
N ILE A 254 -1.82 -15.77 -14.70
CA ILE A 254 -0.83 -16.46 -15.54
C ILE A 254 -1.51 -17.08 -16.77
N SER A 255 -2.61 -17.78 -16.56
CA SER A 255 -3.26 -18.60 -17.60
C SER A 255 -3.99 -17.78 -18.67
N GLU A 256 -4.53 -16.61 -18.31
CA GLU A 256 -5.39 -15.79 -19.16
C GLU A 256 -4.95 -14.31 -19.10
N PRO A 257 -3.77 -13.95 -19.63
CA PRO A 257 -3.16 -12.64 -19.42
C PRO A 257 -3.99 -11.46 -19.96
N HIS A 258 -4.90 -11.71 -20.91
CA HIS A 258 -5.69 -10.68 -21.58
C HIS A 258 -7.16 -10.63 -21.13
N GLY A 259 -7.59 -11.54 -20.24
CA GLY A 259 -8.96 -11.60 -19.74
C GLY A 259 -9.33 -10.40 -18.86
N GLU A 260 -10.62 -10.03 -18.84
CA GLU A 260 -11.10 -8.89 -18.03
C GLU A 260 -10.80 -9.06 -16.53
N THR A 261 -10.92 -10.28 -16.02
CA THR A 261 -10.61 -10.62 -14.63
C THR A 261 -9.13 -10.45 -14.33
N THR A 262 -8.23 -10.83 -15.24
CA THR A 262 -6.78 -10.58 -15.10
C THR A 262 -6.48 -9.10 -15.11
N LYS A 263 -7.07 -8.33 -16.04
CA LYS A 263 -6.95 -6.87 -16.08
C LYS A 263 -7.41 -6.24 -14.77
N ALA A 264 -8.49 -6.76 -14.17
CA ALA A 264 -8.96 -6.29 -12.86
C ALA A 264 -7.92 -6.54 -11.76
N PHE A 265 -7.33 -7.74 -11.68
CA PHE A 265 -6.25 -8.02 -10.73
C PHE A 265 -5.02 -7.13 -10.94
N LEU A 266 -4.57 -6.94 -12.19
CA LEU A 266 -3.43 -6.08 -12.50
C LEU A 266 -3.70 -4.62 -12.14
N ARG A 267 -4.93 -4.11 -12.40
CA ARG A 267 -5.34 -2.76 -11.97
C ARG A 267 -5.31 -2.60 -10.45
N ILE A 268 -5.74 -3.62 -9.72
CA ILE A 268 -5.73 -3.64 -8.24
C ILE A 268 -4.30 -3.71 -7.69
N ALA A 269 -3.43 -4.51 -8.32
CA ALA A 269 -2.03 -4.66 -7.91
C ALA A 269 -1.20 -3.40 -8.21
N ARG A 270 -1.53 -2.66 -9.27
CA ARG A 270 -0.77 -1.48 -9.71
C ARG A 270 -0.49 -0.44 -8.60
N PRO A 271 -1.48 0.11 -7.87
CA PRO A 271 -1.21 1.07 -6.79
C PRO A 271 -0.42 0.46 -5.63
N ILE A 272 -0.41 -0.87 -5.47
CA ILE A 272 0.37 -1.57 -4.46
C ILE A 272 1.84 -1.68 -4.91
N ILE A 273 2.07 -1.94 -6.20
CA ILE A 273 3.39 -2.00 -6.85
C ILE A 273 4.04 -0.61 -6.87
N GLU A 274 3.28 0.40 -7.30
CA GLU A 274 3.73 1.80 -7.44
C GLU A 274 4.14 2.42 -6.10
N ARG A 275 3.67 1.86 -4.98
CA ARG A 275 4.05 2.29 -3.63
C ARG A 275 5.48 1.86 -3.24
N ASP A 276 5.98 0.80 -3.86
CA ASP A 276 7.23 0.12 -3.51
C ASP A 276 8.31 0.19 -4.58
N THR A 277 7.92 0.52 -5.82
CA THR A 277 8.86 1.26 -6.64
C THR A 277 9.32 2.43 -5.78
N PRO A 278 10.64 2.65 -5.59
CA PRO A 278 11.08 4.01 -5.39
C PRO A 278 10.28 4.84 -6.39
N HIS A 279 9.85 6.04 -6.04
CA HIS A 279 9.77 7.00 -7.11
C HIS A 279 11.19 7.01 -7.70
N GLU A 280 11.44 6.19 -8.73
CA GLU A 280 12.13 6.68 -9.89
C GLU A 280 11.38 7.95 -10.15
N GLU A 281 11.97 9.04 -9.65
CA GLU A 281 11.65 10.39 -10.09
C GLU A 281 11.36 10.22 -11.58
N PRO A 282 10.12 10.46 -12.03
CA PRO A 282 9.67 10.08 -13.36
C PRO A 282 10.72 10.57 -14.30
N VAL A 283 11.54 9.66 -14.90
CA VAL A 283 12.88 9.95 -15.45
C VAL A 283 12.84 11.37 -15.88
N SER A 284 13.28 12.25 -14.97
CA SER A 284 13.28 13.66 -15.29
C SER A 284 14.15 13.64 -16.51
N LEU A 285 13.69 14.24 -17.60
CA LEU A 285 14.61 14.67 -18.61
C LEU A 285 15.68 15.40 -17.79
N ARG A 286 16.79 14.70 -17.52
CA ARG A 286 17.94 15.23 -16.81
C ARG A 286 18.45 16.26 -17.78
N LYS A 287 17.84 17.44 -17.72
CA LYS A 287 18.60 18.66 -17.86
C LYS A 287 19.53 18.63 -16.67
N GLU A 288 20.75 18.25 -16.98
CA GLU A 288 21.94 18.58 -16.22
C GLU A 288 21.80 20.00 -15.67
N SER A 289 21.40 20.13 -14.41
CA SER A 289 21.61 21.30 -13.56
C SER A 289 20.90 21.05 -12.24
N GLY A 290 21.65 20.92 -11.14
CA GLY A 290 21.11 20.90 -9.78
C GLY A 290 20.55 22.26 -9.38
N GLY A 291 19.56 22.77 -10.11
CA GLY A 291 18.92 24.07 -9.88
C GLY A 291 17.74 23.97 -8.93
N MET A 292 17.54 25.02 -8.12
CA MET A 292 16.38 25.25 -7.28
C MET A 292 15.32 26.00 -8.09
N ARG A 293 14.08 25.50 -8.18
CA ARG A 293 12.97 26.21 -8.83
C ARG A 293 12.00 26.76 -7.79
N ILE A 294 11.78 28.08 -7.83
CA ILE A 294 10.95 28.82 -6.88
C ILE A 294 9.68 29.30 -7.57
N ALA A 295 8.52 29.02 -6.98
CA ALA A 295 7.22 29.46 -7.47
C ALA A 295 6.72 30.68 -6.71
N LEU A 296 6.21 31.67 -7.45
CA LEU A 296 5.65 32.91 -6.90
C LEU A 296 4.26 33.16 -7.48
N PRO A 297 3.20 33.26 -6.66
CA PRO A 297 1.87 33.68 -7.10
C PRO A 297 1.88 35.18 -7.43
N MET A 298 1.64 35.52 -8.69
CA MET A 298 1.70 36.89 -9.18
C MET A 298 0.32 37.43 -9.57
N ALA A 299 0.14 38.73 -9.38
CA ALA A 299 -0.99 39.51 -9.87
C ALA A 299 -0.48 40.89 -10.32
N ASN A 300 -0.82 41.30 -11.55
CA ASN A 300 -0.38 42.58 -12.12
C ASN A 300 1.16 42.78 -12.08
N GLY A 301 1.93 41.72 -12.32
CA GLY A 301 3.39 41.77 -12.34
C GLY A 301 4.08 41.86 -10.97
N ARG A 302 3.33 41.76 -9.86
CA ARG A 302 3.88 41.75 -8.49
C ARG A 302 3.35 40.56 -7.70
N LEU A 303 4.04 40.21 -6.61
CA LEU A 303 3.60 39.15 -5.71
C LEU A 303 2.21 39.47 -5.13
N ALA A 304 1.32 38.48 -5.23
CA ALA A 304 -0.01 38.56 -4.65
C ALA A 304 0.05 38.46 -3.13
N MET A 305 -0.55 39.43 -2.44
CA MET A 305 -0.63 39.43 -0.96
C MET A 305 -1.67 38.44 -0.42
N HIS A 306 -2.64 38.06 -1.26
CA HIS A 306 -3.60 37.01 -0.96
C HIS A 306 -3.42 35.86 -1.93
N PHE A 307 -3.01 34.71 -1.40
CA PHE A 307 -2.69 33.53 -2.19
C PHE A 307 -3.80 33.10 -3.16
N GLY A 308 -5.07 33.24 -2.76
CA GLY A 308 -6.22 32.85 -3.59
C GLY A 308 -6.53 33.79 -4.77
N HIS A 309 -5.86 34.95 -4.88
CA HIS A 309 -6.19 36.01 -5.85
C HIS A 309 -5.12 36.16 -6.96
N CYS A 310 -4.20 35.20 -7.09
CA CYS A 310 -3.19 35.22 -8.15
C CYS A 310 -3.79 34.83 -9.51
N GLN A 311 -3.28 35.45 -10.57
CA GLN A 311 -3.67 35.18 -11.95
C GLN A 311 -2.72 34.17 -12.61
N GLU A 312 -1.47 34.20 -12.20
CA GLU A 312 -0.40 33.34 -12.73
C GLU A 312 0.58 32.96 -11.62
N PHE A 313 1.31 31.88 -11.86
CA PHE A 313 2.51 31.51 -11.12
C PHE A 313 3.73 31.80 -11.98
N VAL A 314 4.66 32.59 -11.45
CA VAL A 314 5.98 32.76 -12.04
C VAL A 314 6.93 31.77 -11.38
N PHE A 315 7.63 31.00 -12.21
CA PHE A 315 8.68 30.08 -11.79
C PHE A 315 10.03 30.71 -12.10
N VAL A 316 10.93 30.67 -11.14
CA VAL A 316 12.30 31.16 -11.29
C VAL A 316 13.26 30.04 -10.94
N ASP A 317 14.14 29.72 -11.87
CA ASP A 317 15.18 28.72 -11.73
C ASP A 317 16.45 29.40 -11.19
N VAL A 318 17.06 28.85 -10.15
CA VAL A 318 18.22 29.39 -9.45
C VAL A 318 19.30 28.32 -9.37
N ASP A 319 20.54 28.68 -9.65
CA ASP A 319 21.68 27.82 -9.34
C ASP A 319 22.07 27.99 -7.85
N PRO A 320 21.94 26.94 -7.01
CA PRO A 320 22.22 27.03 -5.59
C PRO A 320 23.71 27.26 -5.25
N GLN A 321 24.65 27.00 -6.18
CA GLN A 321 26.07 27.25 -5.96
C GLN A 321 26.43 28.71 -6.21
N THR A 322 25.96 29.27 -7.31
CA THR A 322 26.26 30.66 -7.71
C THR A 322 25.27 31.68 -7.16
N LYS A 323 24.13 31.21 -6.62
CA LYS A 323 23.01 32.04 -6.19
C LYS A 323 22.39 32.90 -7.31
N GLY A 324 22.67 32.56 -8.56
CA GLY A 324 22.21 33.29 -9.75
C GLY A 324 20.92 32.72 -10.31
N ILE A 325 20.06 33.61 -10.83
CA ILE A 325 18.87 33.22 -11.60
C ILE A 325 19.30 32.70 -12.97
N THR A 326 18.88 31.49 -13.30
CA THR A 326 19.23 30.75 -14.53
C THR A 326 18.07 30.63 -15.51
N GLY A 327 16.84 30.88 -15.07
CA GLY A 327 15.65 30.78 -15.91
C GLY A 327 14.40 31.40 -15.26
N LYS A 328 13.43 31.77 -16.10
CA LYS A 328 12.14 32.31 -15.68
C LYS A 328 11.05 31.87 -16.65
N SER A 329 9.92 31.42 -16.13
CA SER A 329 8.71 31.10 -16.89
C SER A 329 7.47 31.50 -16.11
N SER A 330 6.32 31.61 -16.78
CA SER A 330 5.04 31.85 -16.12
C SER A 330 3.96 30.90 -16.66
N GLU A 331 3.03 30.53 -15.79
CA GLU A 331 1.90 29.66 -16.10
C GLU A 331 0.63 30.23 -15.45
N ALA A 332 -0.51 30.11 -16.13
CA ALA A 332 -1.79 30.56 -15.58
C ALA A 332 -2.16 29.76 -14.32
N ALA A 333 -2.70 30.43 -13.31
CA ALA A 333 -3.09 29.76 -12.07
C ALA A 333 -4.22 28.74 -12.33
N PRO A 334 -4.08 27.49 -11.88
CA PRO A 334 -5.14 26.48 -12.04
C PRO A 334 -6.34 26.82 -11.16
N GLY A 335 -7.51 26.26 -11.47
CA GLY A 335 -8.75 26.53 -10.74
C GLY A 335 -8.68 26.21 -9.24
N HIS A 336 -9.50 26.90 -8.43
CA HIS A 336 -9.47 26.81 -6.97
C HIS A 336 -10.15 25.53 -6.45
N GLN A 337 -9.42 24.42 -6.40
CA GLN A 337 -9.82 23.21 -5.66
C GLN A 337 -8.84 22.90 -4.51
N PRO A 338 -9.31 22.57 -3.30
CA PRO A 338 -8.43 22.23 -2.18
C PRO A 338 -7.49 21.05 -2.52
N GLY A 339 -6.18 21.28 -2.43
CA GLY A 339 -5.15 20.26 -2.68
C GLY A 339 -4.70 20.11 -4.14
N LEU A 340 -5.32 20.82 -5.09
CA LEU A 340 -4.89 20.82 -6.49
C LEU A 340 -3.55 21.55 -6.66
N LEU A 341 -3.45 22.74 -6.08
CA LEU A 341 -2.32 23.64 -6.28
C LEU A 341 -0.97 23.11 -5.75
N PRO A 342 -0.88 22.46 -4.56
CA PRO A 342 0.35 21.84 -4.09
C PRO A 342 0.89 20.76 -5.01
N ARG A 343 0.00 19.89 -5.53
CA ARG A 343 0.37 18.86 -6.49
C ARG A 343 0.81 19.48 -7.81
N TRP A 344 0.05 20.46 -8.30
CA TRP A 344 0.35 21.16 -9.53
C TRP A 344 1.72 21.87 -9.48
N LEU A 345 2.05 22.54 -8.38
CA LEU A 345 3.37 23.16 -8.21
C LEU A 345 4.50 22.14 -8.13
N ALA A 346 4.27 20.99 -7.49
CA ALA A 346 5.23 19.89 -7.48
C ALA A 346 5.45 19.30 -8.87
N GLU A 347 4.38 19.14 -9.67
CA GLU A 347 4.46 18.71 -11.08
C GLU A 347 5.24 19.70 -11.97
N HIS A 348 5.23 21.00 -11.63
CA HIS A 348 6.03 22.03 -12.31
C HIS A 348 7.47 22.13 -11.79
N GLY A 349 7.86 21.24 -10.87
CA GLY A 349 9.21 21.13 -10.33
C GLY A 349 9.57 22.17 -9.28
N ALA A 350 8.59 22.90 -8.72
CA ALA A 350 8.88 23.90 -7.69
C ALA A 350 9.28 23.23 -6.36
N SER A 351 10.42 23.63 -5.81
CA SER A 351 10.90 23.18 -4.49
C SER A 351 10.63 24.19 -3.37
N VAL A 352 10.37 25.45 -3.75
CA VAL A 352 10.05 26.55 -2.82
C VAL A 352 8.86 27.33 -3.36
N ILE A 353 7.98 27.78 -2.47
CA ILE A 353 6.94 28.76 -2.77
C ILE A 353 7.12 29.99 -1.89
N ILE A 354 7.18 31.16 -2.51
CA ILE A 354 7.22 32.46 -1.81
C ILE A 354 5.86 33.14 -2.01
N ALA A 355 5.17 33.49 -0.93
CA ALA A 355 3.84 34.12 -0.97
C ALA A 355 3.74 35.29 0.01
N GLY A 356 2.89 36.27 -0.31
CA GLY A 356 2.65 37.41 0.60
C GLY A 356 1.86 37.03 1.84
N GLY A 357 0.82 36.21 1.69
CA GLY A 357 0.04 35.66 2.79
C GLY A 357 -0.62 34.33 2.39
N MET A 358 -0.60 33.34 3.27
CA MET A 358 -1.11 31.99 3.02
C MET A 358 -1.71 31.39 4.29
N GLY A 359 -2.93 30.85 4.21
CA GLY A 359 -3.57 30.20 5.35
C GLY A 359 -2.83 28.92 5.81
N SER A 360 -2.82 28.66 7.12
CA SER A 360 -2.10 27.55 7.76
C SER A 360 -2.39 26.17 7.13
N ARG A 361 -3.65 25.92 6.73
CA ARG A 361 -4.04 24.69 6.04
C ARG A 361 -3.34 24.53 4.68
N ALA A 362 -3.15 25.61 3.92
CA ALA A 362 -2.45 25.55 2.64
C ALA A 362 -0.95 25.32 2.85
N GLN A 363 -0.34 25.97 3.85
CA GLN A 363 1.06 25.75 4.22
C GLN A 363 1.34 24.27 4.52
N SER A 364 0.48 23.62 5.30
CA SER A 364 0.58 22.18 5.61
C SER A 364 0.46 21.29 4.37
N LEU A 365 -0.37 21.65 3.40
CA LEU A 365 -0.52 20.87 2.16
C LEU A 365 0.71 21.00 1.25
N PHE A 366 1.40 22.15 1.24
CA PHE A 366 2.67 22.33 0.52
C PHE A 366 3.81 21.57 1.17
N ALA A 367 3.89 21.58 2.51
CA ALA A 367 4.87 20.79 3.24
C ALA A 367 4.72 19.28 2.96
N GLN A 368 3.49 18.78 2.82
CA GLN A 368 3.21 17.39 2.42
C GLN A 368 3.67 17.04 0.99
N GLN A 369 4.01 18.03 0.16
CA GLN A 369 4.55 17.84 -1.19
C GLN A 369 6.07 18.15 -1.27
N ASN A 370 6.76 18.25 -0.12
CA ASN A 370 8.16 18.65 -0.03
C ASN A 370 8.47 20.04 -0.63
N ILE A 371 7.48 20.94 -0.65
CA ILE A 371 7.65 22.32 -1.08
C ILE A 371 7.88 23.19 0.15
N GLN A 372 9.04 23.85 0.24
CA GLN A 372 9.31 24.82 1.31
C GLN A 372 8.43 26.04 1.15
N VAL A 373 7.75 26.44 2.22
CA VAL A 373 6.83 27.59 2.20
C VAL A 373 7.47 28.80 2.88
N VAL A 374 7.48 29.93 2.17
CA VAL A 374 7.88 31.24 2.68
C VAL A 374 6.67 32.16 2.56
N VAL A 375 6.15 32.64 3.69
CA VAL A 375 4.99 33.56 3.78
C VAL A 375 5.43 34.92 4.30
N GLY A 376 4.64 35.97 4.11
CA GLY A 376 4.98 37.32 4.59
C GLY A 376 5.90 38.11 3.65
N ALA A 377 6.13 37.63 2.43
CA ALA A 377 6.99 38.33 1.48
C ALA A 377 6.33 39.64 0.98
N PRO A 378 7.11 40.73 0.79
CA PRO A 378 6.58 42.01 0.32
C PRO A 378 6.10 41.94 -1.14
N SER A 379 5.20 42.85 -1.53
CA SER A 379 4.69 42.92 -2.91
C SER A 379 5.73 43.51 -3.88
N LEU A 380 6.68 42.68 -4.28
CA LEU A 380 7.75 42.98 -5.24
C LEU A 380 7.62 42.09 -6.49
N ASP A 381 8.46 42.35 -7.49
CA ASP A 381 8.60 41.48 -8.65
C ASP A 381 9.29 40.16 -8.27
N ALA A 382 9.12 39.15 -9.13
CA ALA A 382 9.59 37.79 -8.85
C ALA A 382 11.12 37.67 -8.72
N GLU A 383 11.88 38.42 -9.51
CA GLU A 383 13.35 38.33 -9.53
C GLU A 383 13.93 38.94 -8.25
N SER A 384 13.44 40.11 -7.85
CA SER A 384 13.82 40.75 -6.59
C SER A 384 13.57 39.85 -5.37
N LEU A 385 12.42 39.17 -5.33
CA LEU A 385 12.06 38.28 -4.22
C LEU A 385 12.94 37.03 -4.16
N VAL A 386 13.20 36.43 -5.31
CA VAL A 386 14.07 35.26 -5.42
C VAL A 386 15.50 35.62 -5.03
N GLN A 387 16.01 36.75 -5.51
CA GLN A 387 17.36 37.20 -5.14
C GLN A 387 17.47 37.43 -3.62
N GLN A 388 16.50 38.11 -3.01
CA GLN A 388 16.47 38.32 -1.56
C GLN A 388 16.38 37.00 -0.77
N TYR A 389 15.62 36.03 -1.27
CA TYR A 389 15.49 34.71 -0.64
C TYR A 389 16.83 33.96 -0.67
N VAL A 390 17.49 33.92 -1.82
CA VAL A 390 18.75 33.19 -2.01
C VAL A 390 19.92 33.88 -1.28
N ASP A 391 19.88 35.21 -1.17
CA ASP A 391 20.82 36.00 -0.37
C ASP A 391 20.55 35.92 1.14
N GLY A 392 19.42 35.33 1.56
CA GLY A 392 19.05 35.17 2.97
C GLY A 392 18.63 36.47 3.66
N VAL A 393 18.28 37.50 2.89
CA VAL A 393 17.87 38.82 3.38
C VAL A 393 16.36 39.07 3.29
N LEU A 394 15.61 38.15 2.68
CA LEU A 394 14.16 38.23 2.62
C LEU A 394 13.60 38.17 4.05
N GLN A 395 13.09 39.30 4.53
CA GLN A 395 12.43 39.39 5.83
C GLN A 395 10.92 39.16 5.64
N PRO A 396 10.39 37.97 5.98
CA PRO A 396 8.96 37.75 5.96
C PRO A 396 8.28 38.59 7.06
N GLY A 397 7.32 39.43 6.67
CA GLY A 397 6.45 40.15 7.60
C GLY A 397 5.32 39.28 8.17
N ASP A 398 4.41 39.90 8.91
CA ASP A 398 3.24 39.21 9.49
C ASP A 398 2.36 38.57 8.39
N ASN A 399 1.92 37.34 8.61
CA ASN A 399 1.04 36.62 7.70
C ASN A 399 -0.35 37.27 7.68
N ILE A 400 -0.65 38.02 6.62
CA ILE A 400 -1.89 38.80 6.46
C ILE A 400 -3.16 37.90 6.41
N CYS A 401 -3.00 36.58 6.27
CA CYS A 401 -4.10 35.62 6.17
C CYS A 401 -4.45 34.89 7.48
N ASP A 402 -3.83 35.22 8.61
CA ASP A 402 -4.26 34.72 9.92
C ASP A 402 -5.46 35.54 10.43
N HIS A 403 -6.65 34.97 10.22
CA HIS A 403 -7.90 35.36 10.87
C HIS A 403 -8.47 34.18 11.65
#